data_AF-A0A969ILI5-F1
#
_entry.id   AF-A0A969ILI5-F1
#
_cell.length_a   1.000
_cell.length_b   1.000
_cell.length_c   1.000
_cell.angle_alpha   90.00
_cell.angle_beta   90.00
_cell.angle_gamma   90.00
#
_symmetry.space_group_name_H-M   'P 1'
#
loop_
_entity.id
_entity.type
_entity.pdbx_description
1 polymer ?
#
loop_
_entity_poly.entity_id
_entity_poly.type
_entity_poly.pdbx_seq_one_letter_code
_entity_poly.pdbx_strand_id
1 'polypeptide(L)'
;MSIWWTVYRKELRYLSRAPEWSDRWLAFQFGTAEAQLLPIEPPKSLLSALRDFFIGVAIGLLEGQDRKGKNRSMMIHPAVPKSDHLMFSRWVRQLKDDWCVILEDQTHHRHVELVESFRSSAKGILDTYTCTQNFDDILDCLLEAIESTAVMELNTREKTRIPSIDWKGEYSWILVGGIGLDRGFTVEGLTVSYMPRSTGVGNADNIQQRARFFGYKRGYLGLCRIYLTTANIDAFTDYVRHEETIRSSIRRHLEDGKTLKDWRRTYFLDQKLKPTRSSVILLEMYQSRGRGGWIAPDHPHDDSEMLAENREVANEILRKFDLERYAESGWNDKQAVPAFSDTIRLADLLPHIGKLRYKWPDDNFQHSSLMLMLGRLMNDEPDATCSFYGFSGPWSGVDAIRSLNEDRPAKIKNLFQGSNARTNYPGARALISQTDVTLQLHRYDLQTHDKKRTLKDVPVFAIHFPDHLIERVWIER
;
A
#
# COMPACT_ATOMS: atom_id res chain seq x y z
N MET A 1 -15.67 5.54 -22.80
CA MET A 1 -15.03 6.75 -22.24
C MET A 1 -13.63 6.37 -21.78
N SER A 2 -12.64 6.88 -22.51
CA SER A 2 -11.19 6.98 -22.24
C SER A 2 -10.37 5.74 -21.77
N ILE A 3 -9.68 5.18 -22.76
CA ILE A 3 -8.22 4.93 -22.82
C ILE A 3 -7.42 5.51 -21.62
N TRP A 4 -7.41 4.84 -20.47
CA TRP A 4 -6.43 5.05 -19.40
C TRP A 4 -6.19 3.74 -18.66
N TRP A 5 -4.93 3.50 -18.25
CA TRP A 5 -4.43 2.36 -17.47
C TRP A 5 -3.92 1.13 -18.21
N THR A 6 -3.32 1.33 -19.37
CA THR A 6 -2.19 0.46 -19.77
C THR A 6 -0.90 1.08 -19.22
N VAL A 7 -0.83 1.31 -17.90
CA VAL A 7 0.44 1.52 -17.20
C VAL A 7 0.96 0.11 -16.98
N TYR A 8 1.70 -0.37 -17.98
CA TYR A 8 2.28 -1.70 -17.99
C TYR A 8 3.17 -1.86 -16.75
N ARG A 9 3.22 -3.08 -16.22
CA ARG A 9 4.21 -3.67 -15.29
C ARG A 9 5.69 -3.36 -15.61
N LYS A 10 5.99 -2.61 -16.69
CA LYS A 10 7.28 -2.05 -17.06
C LYS A 10 7.59 -0.68 -16.44
N GLU A 11 6.61 0.10 -15.97
CA GLU A 11 6.81 1.50 -15.57
C GLU A 11 7.27 1.74 -14.13
N LEU A 12 7.32 0.71 -13.27
CA LEU A 12 7.92 0.85 -11.92
C LEU A 12 9.46 0.94 -11.96
N ARG A 13 10.10 0.89 -13.14
CA ARG A 13 11.55 1.12 -13.30
C ARG A 13 11.97 2.58 -13.13
N TYR A 14 11.03 3.52 -13.09
CA TYR A 14 11.32 4.97 -13.15
C TYR A 14 11.35 5.68 -11.80
N LEU A 15 11.25 4.93 -10.70
CA LEU A 15 11.50 5.44 -9.35
C LEU A 15 13.00 5.38 -9.08
N SER A 16 13.70 6.48 -9.33
CA SER A 16 15.12 6.57 -9.01
C SER A 16 15.31 6.46 -7.49
N ARG A 17 16.16 5.51 -7.06
CA ARG A 17 16.57 5.33 -5.65
C ARG A 17 17.06 6.65 -5.05
N ALA A 18 16.43 7.11 -3.97
CA ALA A 18 17.01 8.15 -3.14
C ALA A 18 18.09 7.53 -2.23
N PRO A 19 19.33 8.05 -2.20
CA PRO A 19 20.37 7.59 -1.27
C PRO A 19 20.11 8.01 0.18
N GLU A 20 20.89 7.41 1.09
CA GLU A 20 20.95 7.42 2.58
C GLU A 20 20.61 8.72 3.35
N TRP A 21 20.39 9.87 2.71
CA TRP A 21 20.14 11.16 3.38
C TRP A 21 18.66 11.52 3.60
N SER A 22 17.68 10.74 3.09
CA SER A 22 16.27 10.95 3.45
C SER A 22 16.10 10.96 4.96
N ASP A 23 16.90 10.17 5.65
CA ASP A 23 16.79 9.95 7.09
C ASP A 23 17.19 11.16 7.91
N ARG A 24 18.20 11.95 7.47
CA ARG A 24 18.58 13.22 8.13
C ARG A 24 17.55 14.34 7.93
N TRP A 25 16.99 14.44 6.73
CA TRP A 25 15.94 15.42 6.42
C TRP A 25 14.62 15.09 7.13
N LEU A 26 14.27 13.80 7.19
CA LEU A 26 13.15 13.30 7.97
C LEU A 26 13.40 13.48 9.48
N ALA A 27 14.60 13.17 9.96
CA ALA A 27 15.04 13.40 11.34
C ALA A 27 14.88 14.87 11.75
N PHE A 28 15.25 15.82 10.88
CA PHE A 28 15.03 17.25 11.09
C PHE A 28 13.54 17.62 11.13
N GLN A 29 12.73 17.11 10.17
CA GLN A 29 11.28 17.33 10.17
C GLN A 29 10.54 16.72 11.37
N PHE A 30 11.05 15.63 11.94
CA PHE A 30 10.41 14.86 13.02
C PHE A 30 11.12 14.96 14.38
N GLY A 31 12.12 15.86 14.51
CA GLY A 31 12.69 16.26 15.80
C GLY A 31 13.46 15.16 16.55
N THR A 32 14.16 14.26 15.85
CA THR A 32 15.10 13.34 16.53
C THR A 32 16.26 14.14 17.14
N ALA A 33 16.80 13.70 18.27
CA ALA A 33 17.81 14.41 19.06
C ALA A 33 19.08 14.83 18.29
N GLU A 34 19.36 14.25 17.11
CA GLU A 34 20.52 14.56 16.27
C GLU A 34 20.32 15.64 15.19
N ALA A 35 19.10 16.14 14.94
CA ALA A 35 18.84 17.01 13.79
C ALA A 35 18.11 18.31 14.17
N GLN A 36 18.86 19.33 14.60
CA GLN A 36 18.33 20.65 14.97
C GLN A 36 18.65 21.78 13.97
N LEU A 37 19.38 21.53 12.88
CA LEU A 37 19.76 22.56 11.91
C LEU A 37 19.22 22.26 10.50
N LEU A 38 18.63 23.28 9.87
CA LEU A 38 18.27 23.24 8.45
C LEU A 38 19.53 22.95 7.63
N PRO A 39 19.45 22.04 6.64
CA PRO A 39 20.57 21.82 5.72
C PRO A 39 20.94 23.11 5.01
N ILE A 40 22.24 23.40 4.95
CA ILE A 40 22.77 24.62 4.34
C ILE A 40 22.87 24.44 2.81
N GLU A 41 23.15 23.22 2.36
CA GLU A 41 23.36 22.87 0.95
C GLU A 41 22.21 22.02 0.38
N PRO A 42 21.92 22.15 -0.93
CA PRO A 42 20.93 21.32 -1.60
C PRO A 42 21.35 19.84 -1.62
N PRO A 43 20.42 18.90 -1.41
CA PRO A 43 20.73 17.48 -1.44
C PRO A 43 21.13 17.04 -2.86
N LYS A 44 22.03 16.05 -2.98
CA LYS A 44 22.47 15.51 -4.29
C LYS A 44 21.31 14.95 -5.13
N SER A 45 20.23 14.50 -4.50
CA SER A 45 19.00 14.07 -5.19
C SER A 45 18.30 15.24 -5.88
N LEU A 46 18.30 16.44 -5.29
CA LEU A 46 17.78 17.65 -5.94
C LEU A 46 18.67 18.03 -7.14
N LEU A 47 20.00 17.97 -6.97
CA LEU A 47 20.94 18.19 -8.09
C LEU A 47 20.66 17.24 -9.26
N SER A 48 20.42 15.96 -8.96
CA SER A 48 20.08 14.95 -9.97
C SER A 48 18.75 15.24 -10.65
N ALA A 49 17.72 15.59 -9.87
CA ALA A 49 16.40 15.93 -10.40
C ALA A 49 16.42 17.16 -11.31
N LEU A 50 17.21 18.18 -10.96
CA LEU A 50 17.39 19.37 -11.80
C LEU A 50 18.11 19.04 -13.10
N ARG A 51 19.17 18.22 -13.07
CA ARG A 51 19.85 17.79 -14.30
C ARG A 51 18.92 17.03 -15.23
N ASP A 52 18.20 16.04 -14.71
CA ASP A 52 17.21 15.29 -15.48
C ASP A 52 16.14 16.22 -16.09
N PHE A 53 15.68 17.20 -15.31
CA PHE A 53 14.72 18.17 -15.79
C PHE A 53 15.27 19.01 -16.95
N PHE A 54 16.44 19.62 -16.79
CA PHE A 54 17.03 20.50 -17.82
C PHE A 54 17.40 19.74 -19.09
N ILE A 55 17.84 18.48 -18.99
CA ILE A 55 18.02 17.62 -20.17
C ILE A 55 16.69 17.43 -20.90
N GLY A 56 15.60 17.15 -20.18
CA GLY A 56 14.26 17.04 -20.77
C GLY A 56 13.75 18.34 -21.40
N VAL A 57 14.16 19.50 -20.87
CA VAL A 57 13.88 20.82 -21.47
C VAL A 57 14.68 20.98 -22.77
N ALA A 58 16.00 20.77 -22.74
CA ALA A 58 16.90 20.88 -23.89
C ALA A 58 16.45 19.97 -25.05
N ILE A 59 16.16 18.69 -24.78
CA ILE A 59 15.61 17.76 -25.78
C ILE A 59 14.34 18.34 -26.42
N GLY A 60 13.44 18.87 -25.60
CA GLY A 60 12.18 19.41 -26.10
C GLY A 60 12.34 20.71 -26.91
N LEU A 61 13.30 21.57 -26.57
CA LEU A 61 13.68 22.74 -27.37
C LEU A 61 14.25 22.31 -28.73
N LEU A 62 15.18 21.35 -28.73
CA LEU A 62 15.78 20.79 -29.96
C LEU A 62 14.73 20.12 -30.88
N GLU A 63 13.67 19.56 -30.32
CA GLU A 63 12.52 19.00 -31.06
C GLU A 63 11.48 20.05 -31.49
N GLY A 64 11.69 21.33 -31.15
CA GLY A 64 10.79 22.44 -31.42
C GLY A 64 9.43 22.29 -30.74
N GLN A 65 9.38 21.72 -29.53
CA GLN A 65 8.14 21.50 -28.79
C GLN A 65 7.56 22.81 -28.24
N ASP A 66 8.42 23.79 -27.95
CA ASP A 66 8.09 25.18 -27.62
C ASP A 66 7.23 25.81 -28.74
N ARG A 67 7.66 25.69 -30.00
CA ARG A 67 6.96 26.22 -31.18
C ARG A 67 5.63 25.51 -31.44
N LYS A 68 5.45 24.31 -30.88
CA LYS A 68 4.22 23.51 -30.96
C LYS A 68 3.25 23.82 -29.82
N GLY A 69 3.54 24.84 -29.00
CA GLY A 69 2.71 25.23 -27.86
C GLY A 69 2.67 24.18 -26.75
N LYS A 70 3.69 23.33 -26.67
CA LYS A 70 3.87 22.42 -25.54
C LYS A 70 4.79 23.07 -24.51
N ASN A 71 4.80 22.51 -23.31
CA ASN A 71 5.63 22.98 -22.22
C ASN A 71 6.31 21.80 -21.49
N ARG A 72 7.26 22.14 -20.63
CA ARG A 72 7.93 21.20 -19.71
C ARG A 72 7.90 21.77 -18.31
N SER A 73 7.61 20.94 -17.32
CA SER A 73 7.55 21.43 -15.95
C SER A 73 8.11 20.45 -14.94
N MET A 74 8.71 21.00 -13.89
CA MET A 74 9.15 20.30 -12.70
C MET A 74 8.31 20.75 -11.51
N MET A 75 7.98 19.81 -10.64
CA MET A 75 7.32 20.08 -9.37
C MET A 75 8.24 19.70 -8.22
N ILE A 76 8.49 20.62 -7.31
CA ILE A 76 9.23 20.42 -6.06
C ILE A 76 8.23 20.59 -4.91
N HIS A 77 7.94 19.48 -4.23
CA HIS A 77 6.88 19.37 -3.23
C HIS A 77 7.44 18.99 -1.84
N PRO A 78 8.13 19.92 -1.15
CA PRO A 78 8.59 19.71 0.21
C PRO A 78 7.40 19.68 1.20
N ALA A 79 7.67 19.41 2.48
CA ALA A 79 6.61 19.42 3.47
C ALA A 79 6.06 20.84 3.72
N VAL A 80 4.99 20.89 4.51
CA VAL A 80 4.13 22.06 4.75
C VAL A 80 4.84 23.33 5.27
N PRO A 81 5.99 23.30 5.99
CA PRO A 81 6.63 24.53 6.41
C PRO A 81 7.06 25.40 5.22
N LYS A 82 6.68 26.67 5.24
CA LYS A 82 7.07 27.62 4.18
C LYS A 82 8.55 27.91 4.10
N SER A 83 9.25 27.76 5.24
CA SER A 83 10.70 27.80 5.29
C SER A 83 11.31 26.85 4.25
N ASP A 84 10.69 25.68 4.06
CA ASP A 84 11.16 24.66 3.15
C ASP A 84 10.94 25.11 1.70
N HIS A 85 9.78 25.68 1.38
CA HIS A 85 9.48 26.17 0.03
C HIS A 85 10.48 27.26 -0.40
N LEU A 86 10.70 28.24 0.46
CA LEU A 86 11.62 29.35 0.20
C LEU A 86 13.06 28.85 0.06
N MET A 87 13.48 27.92 0.92
CA MET A 87 14.81 27.30 0.87
C MET A 87 15.01 26.53 -0.44
N PHE A 88 14.07 25.66 -0.85
CA PHE A 88 14.15 24.96 -2.12
C PHE A 88 14.16 25.93 -3.32
N SER A 89 13.32 26.97 -3.32
CA SER A 89 13.33 27.96 -4.40
C SER A 89 14.67 28.71 -4.49
N ARG A 90 15.27 29.07 -3.35
CA ARG A 90 16.59 29.72 -3.31
C ARG A 90 17.67 28.80 -3.86
N TRP A 91 17.68 27.53 -3.44
CA TRP A 91 18.63 26.55 -3.96
C TRP A 91 18.51 26.36 -5.47
N VAL A 92 17.28 26.25 -6.00
CA VAL A 92 17.08 26.09 -7.44
C VAL A 92 17.59 27.30 -8.21
N ARG A 93 17.28 28.52 -7.74
CA ARG A 93 17.76 29.76 -8.39
C ARG A 93 19.28 29.86 -8.34
N GLN A 94 19.89 29.64 -7.19
CA GLN A 94 21.35 29.66 -7.03
C GLN A 94 22.02 28.63 -7.94
N LEU A 95 21.50 27.40 -7.98
CA LEU A 95 22.06 26.34 -8.82
C LEU A 95 21.90 26.65 -10.32
N LYS A 96 20.78 27.26 -10.72
CA LYS A 96 20.56 27.72 -12.10
C LYS A 96 21.63 28.74 -12.48
N ASP A 97 21.80 29.78 -11.67
CA ASP A 97 22.75 30.86 -11.94
C ASP A 97 24.20 30.33 -11.92
N ASP A 98 24.56 29.50 -10.93
CA ASP A 98 25.87 28.86 -10.85
C ASP A 98 26.16 27.97 -12.06
N TRP A 99 25.20 27.16 -12.50
CA TRP A 99 25.37 26.28 -13.66
C TRP A 99 25.47 27.05 -14.96
N CYS A 100 24.74 28.17 -15.13
CA CYS A 100 24.92 29.06 -16.28
C CYS A 100 26.36 29.58 -16.34
N VAL A 101 26.88 30.15 -15.25
CA VAL A 101 28.26 30.65 -15.18
C VAL A 101 29.29 29.56 -15.49
N ILE A 102 29.10 28.36 -14.94
CA ILE A 102 30.00 27.24 -15.18
C ILE A 102 29.96 26.79 -16.65
N LEU A 103 28.78 26.72 -17.27
CA LEU A 103 28.61 26.25 -18.65
C LEU A 103 29.05 27.30 -19.69
N GLU A 104 28.96 28.58 -19.37
CA GLU A 104 29.46 29.68 -20.22
C GLU A 104 31.00 29.71 -20.29
N ASP A 105 31.69 29.39 -19.18
CA ASP A 105 33.15 29.37 -19.09
C ASP A 105 33.71 27.95 -19.09
N GLN A 106 34.14 27.48 -20.27
CA GLN A 106 34.77 26.16 -20.43
C GLN A 106 36.07 25.98 -19.62
N THR A 107 36.70 27.09 -19.19
CA THR A 107 37.91 27.07 -18.36
C THR A 107 37.60 27.01 -16.86
N HIS A 108 36.33 27.15 -16.48
CA HIS A 108 35.90 27.09 -15.10
C HIS A 108 36.28 25.74 -14.47
N HIS A 109 36.90 25.76 -13.29
CA HIS A 109 37.44 24.55 -12.62
C HIS A 109 36.41 23.43 -12.40
N ARG A 110 35.11 23.73 -12.38
CA ARG A 110 34.00 22.78 -12.22
C ARG A 110 33.32 22.37 -13.54
N HIS A 111 33.72 22.94 -14.67
CA HIS A 111 33.06 22.71 -15.97
C HIS A 111 33.05 21.23 -16.33
N VAL A 112 34.22 20.58 -16.31
CA VAL A 112 34.36 19.15 -16.64
C VAL A 112 33.50 18.27 -15.74
N GLU A 113 33.50 18.52 -14.43
CA GLU A 113 32.70 17.76 -13.45
C GLU A 113 31.19 17.93 -13.69
N LEU A 114 30.74 19.15 -13.99
CA LEU A 114 29.34 19.44 -14.25
C LEU A 114 28.86 18.77 -15.54
N VAL A 115 29.64 18.88 -16.62
CA VAL A 115 29.33 18.26 -17.91
C VAL A 115 29.23 16.74 -17.78
N GLU A 116 30.17 16.09 -17.08
CA GLU A 116 30.10 14.64 -16.86
C GLU A 116 28.89 14.23 -16.00
N SER A 117 28.50 15.05 -15.03
CA SER A 117 27.28 14.83 -14.26
C SER A 117 26.01 14.92 -15.12
N PHE A 118 25.96 15.85 -16.07
CA PHE A 118 24.90 15.93 -17.08
C PHE A 118 24.94 14.76 -18.05
N ARG A 119 26.12 14.33 -18.51
CA ARG A 119 26.29 13.16 -19.39
C ARG A 119 25.71 11.88 -18.78
N SER A 120 25.99 11.66 -17.50
CA SER A 120 25.44 10.53 -16.74
C SER A 120 23.91 10.59 -16.65
N SER A 121 23.36 11.78 -16.38
CA SER A 121 21.90 12.00 -16.29
C SER A 121 21.23 11.82 -17.67
N ALA A 122 21.87 12.30 -18.74
CA ALA A 122 21.38 12.19 -20.12
C ALA A 122 21.31 10.75 -20.60
N LYS A 123 22.31 9.92 -20.26
CA LYS A 123 22.26 8.48 -20.54
C LYS A 123 20.98 7.85 -20.00
N GLY A 124 20.64 8.13 -18.74
CA GLY A 124 19.42 7.63 -18.12
C GLY A 124 18.15 8.09 -18.84
N ILE A 125 18.12 9.30 -19.40
CA ILE A 125 17.00 9.82 -20.20
C ILE A 125 16.91 9.15 -21.58
N LEU A 126 18.02 9.08 -22.30
CA LEU A 126 18.11 8.51 -23.64
C LEU A 126 17.80 7.01 -23.67
N ASP A 127 18.05 6.28 -22.58
CA ASP A 127 17.65 4.87 -22.42
C ASP A 127 16.12 4.68 -22.40
N THR A 128 15.36 5.75 -22.19
CA THR A 128 13.92 5.70 -21.92
C THR A 128 13.09 6.58 -22.84
N TYR A 129 13.72 7.53 -23.52
CA TYR A 129 13.09 8.45 -24.45
C TYR A 129 13.83 8.40 -25.79
N THR A 130 13.10 8.08 -26.86
CA THR A 130 13.67 8.07 -28.20
C THR A 130 13.69 9.48 -28.76
N CYS A 131 14.90 10.02 -28.96
CA CYS A 131 15.14 11.26 -29.69
C CYS A 131 16.29 11.08 -30.68
N THR A 132 16.43 12.00 -31.63
CA THR A 132 17.49 11.97 -32.65
C THR A 132 18.79 12.65 -32.19
N GLN A 133 18.71 13.39 -31.09
CA GLN A 133 19.77 14.22 -30.52
C GLN A 133 20.72 13.36 -29.69
N ASN A 134 22.03 13.58 -29.86
CA ASN A 134 23.06 12.99 -29.00
C ASN A 134 23.35 13.91 -27.79
N PHE A 135 24.26 13.50 -26.91
CA PHE A 135 24.58 14.30 -25.73
C PHE A 135 25.24 15.65 -26.07
N ASP A 136 26.06 15.72 -27.11
CA ASP A 136 26.73 16.95 -27.48
C ASP A 136 25.71 17.97 -28.02
N ASP A 137 24.72 17.53 -28.80
CA ASP A 137 23.58 18.38 -29.21
C ASP A 137 22.79 18.91 -28.00
N ILE A 138 22.58 18.06 -26.99
CA ILE A 138 21.89 18.42 -25.75
C ILE A 138 22.73 19.41 -24.93
N LEU A 139 24.04 19.21 -24.87
CA LEU A 139 24.98 20.06 -24.15
C LEU A 139 25.00 21.47 -24.74
N ASP A 140 25.00 21.60 -26.06
CA ASP A 140 24.97 22.89 -26.76
C ASP A 140 23.70 23.71 -26.48
N CYS A 141 22.56 23.05 -26.22
CA CYS A 141 21.29 23.68 -25.87
C CYS A 141 21.09 23.85 -24.35
N LEU A 142 21.98 23.30 -23.53
CA LEU A 142 21.77 23.18 -22.09
C LEU A 142 21.76 24.53 -21.38
N LEU A 143 22.63 25.46 -21.81
CA LEU A 143 22.68 26.82 -21.26
C LEU A 143 21.34 27.55 -21.47
N GLU A 144 20.81 27.54 -22.70
CA GLU A 144 19.51 28.12 -23.03
C GLU A 144 18.38 27.46 -22.22
N ALA A 145 18.39 26.12 -22.14
CA ALA A 145 17.39 25.36 -21.39
C ALA A 145 17.38 25.72 -19.89
N ILE A 146 18.56 25.91 -19.30
CA ILE A 146 18.70 26.31 -17.90
C ILE A 146 18.22 27.75 -17.76
N GLU A 147 18.80 28.69 -18.51
CA GLU A 147 18.56 30.13 -18.40
C GLU A 147 17.10 30.53 -18.59
N SER A 148 16.43 29.98 -19.61
CA SER A 148 15.02 30.25 -19.95
C SER A 148 14.00 29.63 -19.00
N THR A 149 14.43 28.72 -18.12
CA THR A 149 13.50 28.06 -17.19
C THR A 149 13.04 29.02 -16.09
N ALA A 150 11.73 29.26 -16.03
CA ALA A 150 11.10 30.07 -15.00
C ALA A 150 10.94 29.29 -13.69
N VAL A 151 11.29 29.92 -12.55
CA VAL A 151 11.11 29.35 -11.21
C VAL A 151 10.00 30.10 -10.49
N MET A 152 8.96 29.40 -10.04
CA MET A 152 7.82 29.99 -9.34
C MET A 152 7.57 29.31 -8.00
N GLU A 153 7.52 30.13 -6.94
CA GLU A 153 7.11 29.69 -5.60
C GLU A 153 5.59 29.82 -5.44
N LEU A 154 4.93 28.73 -5.03
CA LEU A 154 3.48 28.66 -4.89
C LEU A 154 3.10 28.56 -3.41
N ASN A 155 2.75 29.70 -2.82
CA ASN A 155 2.29 29.83 -1.43
C ASN A 155 0.85 30.30 -1.34
N THR A 156 0.06 29.68 -0.44
CA THR A 156 -1.38 29.96 -0.25
C THR A 156 -1.70 31.04 0.80
N ARG A 157 -0.72 31.81 1.30
CA ARG A 157 -0.97 32.71 2.46
C ARG A 157 -1.55 34.07 2.11
N GLU A 158 -1.33 34.58 0.92
CA GLU A 158 -1.73 35.96 0.56
C GLU A 158 -2.92 36.02 -0.39
N LYS A 159 -3.20 34.92 -1.09
CA LYS A 159 -4.30 34.81 -2.05
C LYS A 159 -5.06 33.53 -1.73
N THR A 160 -6.38 33.62 -1.67
CA THR A 160 -7.32 32.49 -1.48
C THR A 160 -7.19 31.43 -2.59
N ARG A 161 -6.40 31.70 -3.63
CA ARG A 161 -6.17 30.86 -4.81
C ARG A 161 -4.71 30.97 -5.28
N ILE A 162 -4.17 29.87 -5.79
CA ILE A 162 -2.87 29.81 -6.47
C ILE A 162 -2.90 30.76 -7.68
N PRO A 163 -1.84 31.54 -7.95
CA PRO A 163 -1.77 32.33 -9.16
C PRO A 163 -1.93 31.45 -10.41
N SER A 164 -2.63 31.96 -11.43
CA SER A 164 -2.69 31.31 -12.74
C SER A 164 -1.30 31.38 -13.38
N ILE A 165 -0.79 30.24 -13.82
CA ILE A 165 0.48 30.18 -14.57
C ILE A 165 0.17 30.40 -16.03
N ASP A 166 0.88 31.34 -16.66
CA ASP A 166 0.84 31.51 -18.10
C ASP A 166 1.74 30.47 -18.77
N TRP A 167 1.18 29.28 -19.01
CA TRP A 167 1.89 28.17 -19.65
C TRP A 167 2.36 28.47 -21.08
N LYS A 168 1.88 29.57 -21.69
CA LYS A 168 2.32 30.02 -23.02
C LYS A 168 3.45 31.04 -22.97
N GLY A 169 3.64 31.69 -21.82
CA GLY A 169 4.65 32.72 -21.63
C GLY A 169 6.07 32.17 -21.60
N GLU A 170 6.25 30.98 -21.01
CA GLU A 170 7.55 30.31 -20.91
C GLU A 170 7.41 28.82 -21.23
N TYR A 171 8.40 28.26 -21.94
CA TYR A 171 8.41 26.84 -22.30
C TYR A 171 8.62 25.94 -21.07
N SER A 172 9.51 26.31 -20.16
CA SER A 172 9.92 25.50 -19.02
C SER A 172 9.67 26.18 -17.67
N TRP A 173 9.13 25.40 -16.72
CA TRP A 173 8.76 25.89 -15.38
C TRP A 173 9.25 24.95 -14.27
N ILE A 174 9.80 25.50 -13.19
CA ILE A 174 10.01 24.81 -11.92
C ILE A 174 9.08 25.40 -10.87
N LEU A 175 8.14 24.59 -10.40
CA LEU A 175 7.16 24.99 -9.39
C LEU A 175 7.57 24.46 -8.02
N VAL A 176 7.71 25.35 -7.05
CA VAL A 176 8.08 25.00 -5.66
C VAL A 176 6.92 25.31 -4.73
N GLY A 177 6.33 24.31 -4.09
CA GLY A 177 5.21 24.56 -3.18
C GLY A 177 4.65 23.31 -2.49
N GLY A 178 3.69 23.52 -1.60
CA GLY A 178 3.07 22.48 -0.76
C GLY A 178 1.58 22.28 -1.06
N ILE A 179 0.72 22.53 -0.07
CA ILE A 179 -0.74 22.24 -0.11
C ILE A 179 -1.46 22.87 -1.32
N GLY A 180 -0.98 23.99 -1.87
CA GLY A 180 -1.55 24.58 -3.08
C GLY A 180 -1.55 23.61 -4.27
N LEU A 181 -0.50 22.81 -4.45
CA LEU A 181 -0.39 21.86 -5.55
C LEU A 181 -1.28 20.60 -5.38
N ASP A 182 -1.94 20.44 -4.21
CA ASP A 182 -2.64 19.21 -3.84
C ASP A 182 -4.07 19.08 -4.40
N ARG A 183 -4.80 20.16 -4.75
CA ARG A 183 -6.17 20.04 -5.31
C ARG A 183 -6.51 21.08 -6.40
N GLY A 184 -7.04 20.61 -7.53
CA GLY A 184 -7.64 21.45 -8.58
C GLY A 184 -6.66 22.22 -9.47
N PHE A 185 -5.35 21.99 -9.32
CA PHE A 185 -4.30 22.62 -10.11
C PHE A 185 -3.64 21.60 -11.03
N THR A 186 -3.73 21.81 -12.35
CA THR A 186 -3.10 20.96 -13.35
C THR A 186 -1.73 21.54 -13.70
N VAL A 187 -0.67 20.77 -13.44
CA VAL A 187 0.69 21.11 -13.89
C VAL A 187 0.83 20.57 -15.32
N GLU A 188 0.78 21.45 -16.30
CA GLU A 188 0.95 21.07 -17.71
C GLU A 188 2.41 20.69 -17.97
N GLY A 189 2.67 19.72 -18.85
CA GLY A 189 4.04 19.37 -19.24
C GLY A 189 4.91 18.76 -18.14
N LEU A 190 4.34 18.28 -17.03
CA LEU A 190 5.09 17.75 -15.89
C LEU A 190 5.99 16.55 -16.28
N THR A 191 7.30 16.75 -16.28
CA THR A 191 8.32 15.72 -16.52
C THR A 191 9.00 15.28 -15.24
N VAL A 192 9.37 16.20 -14.34
CA VAL A 192 10.09 15.81 -13.11
C VAL A 192 9.28 16.14 -11.85
N SER A 193 9.11 15.16 -10.97
CA SER A 193 8.47 15.33 -9.65
C SER A 193 9.47 15.03 -8.54
N TYR A 194 9.76 16.00 -7.69
CA TYR A 194 10.65 15.88 -6.53
C TYR A 194 9.88 16.10 -5.23
N MET A 195 9.67 15.06 -4.43
CA MET A 195 8.82 15.12 -3.23
C MET A 195 9.59 14.66 -1.97
N PRO A 196 10.41 15.54 -1.36
CA PRO A 196 11.24 15.24 -0.19
C PRO A 196 10.43 15.36 1.11
N ARG A 197 9.39 14.52 1.26
CA ARG A 197 8.51 14.53 2.43
C ARG A 197 8.15 13.12 2.85
N SER A 198 7.77 12.91 4.11
CA SER A 198 7.21 11.63 4.53
C SER A 198 5.83 11.40 3.89
N THR A 199 5.41 10.13 3.85
CA THR A 199 4.07 9.70 3.42
C THR A 199 2.95 10.40 4.19
N GLY A 200 3.21 10.77 5.46
CA GLY A 200 2.21 11.25 6.40
C GLY A 200 1.25 10.13 6.82
N VAL A 201 0.27 10.45 7.67
CA VAL A 201 -0.71 9.47 8.15
C VAL A 201 -1.70 9.09 7.02
N GLY A 202 -1.37 8.02 6.29
CA GLY A 202 -2.23 6.83 6.08
C GLY A 202 -3.56 6.95 5.33
N ASN A 203 -3.78 7.91 4.42
CA ASN A 203 -4.97 7.89 3.55
C ASN A 203 -4.55 7.73 2.08
N ALA A 204 -5.09 6.71 1.39
CA ALA A 204 -4.84 6.45 -0.02
C ALA A 204 -5.25 7.63 -0.92
N ASP A 205 -6.35 8.32 -0.61
CA ASP A 205 -6.78 9.55 -1.29
C ASP A 205 -5.70 10.66 -1.26
N ASN A 206 -5.00 10.82 -0.13
CA ASN A 206 -3.92 11.80 -0.04
C ASN A 206 -2.72 11.42 -0.91
N ILE A 207 -2.44 10.12 -1.04
CA ILE A 207 -1.36 9.60 -1.89
C ILE A 207 -1.71 9.87 -3.36
N GLN A 208 -2.93 9.52 -3.80
CA GLN A 208 -3.41 9.80 -5.16
C GLN A 208 -3.40 11.29 -5.50
N GLN A 209 -3.93 12.15 -4.61
CA GLN A 209 -4.01 13.60 -4.84
C GLN A 209 -2.63 14.22 -5.05
N ARG A 210 -1.59 13.64 -4.43
CA ARG A 210 -0.20 14.10 -4.54
C ARG A 210 0.53 13.56 -5.76
N ALA A 211 0.10 12.44 -6.33
CA ALA A 211 0.72 11.87 -7.52
C ALA A 211 0.28 12.56 -8.82
N ARG A 212 0.71 13.81 -8.97
CA ARG A 212 0.50 14.60 -10.21
C ARG A 212 1.22 14.01 -11.43
N PHE A 213 2.18 13.13 -11.19
CA PHE A 213 2.83 12.35 -12.24
C PHE A 213 1.90 11.31 -12.88
N PHE A 214 0.78 10.91 -12.25
CA PHE A 214 -0.25 10.11 -12.94
C PHE A 214 -1.02 10.93 -13.99
N GLY A 215 -1.52 10.29 -15.05
CA GLY A 215 -2.33 10.92 -16.10
C GLY A 215 -1.62 11.13 -17.45
N TYR A 216 -2.12 12.09 -18.24
CA TYR A 216 -1.84 12.32 -19.67
C TYR A 216 -0.38 12.64 -20.02
N LYS A 217 0.50 11.63 -20.08
CA LYS A 217 1.94 11.79 -20.38
C LYS A 217 2.49 10.89 -21.48
N ARG A 218 1.64 10.09 -22.17
CA ARG A 218 2.08 9.09 -23.15
C ARG A 218 3.07 9.63 -24.20
N GLY A 219 2.88 10.87 -24.65
CA GLY A 219 3.73 11.48 -25.68
C GLY A 219 5.14 11.90 -25.19
N TYR A 220 5.41 11.88 -23.89
CA TYR A 220 6.70 12.29 -23.31
C TYR A 220 7.07 11.47 -22.07
N LEU A 221 6.50 10.28 -21.92
CA LEU A 221 6.66 9.42 -20.75
C LEU A 221 8.13 9.08 -20.49
N GLY A 222 8.92 8.88 -21.55
CA GLY A 222 10.35 8.63 -21.43
C GLY A 222 11.12 9.75 -20.72
N LEU A 223 10.63 10.99 -20.79
CA LEU A 223 11.24 12.14 -20.09
C LEU A 223 10.82 12.22 -18.62
N CYS A 224 9.88 11.39 -18.15
CA CYS A 224 9.34 11.51 -16.81
C CYS A 224 10.29 10.93 -15.74
N ARG A 225 10.55 11.68 -14.67
CA ARG A 225 11.35 11.24 -13.51
C ARG A 225 10.65 11.57 -12.21
N ILE A 226 10.69 10.63 -11.27
CA ILE A 226 10.01 10.74 -9.99
C ILE A 226 11.01 10.44 -8.88
N TYR A 227 11.24 11.45 -8.04
CA TYR A 227 12.14 11.41 -6.91
C TYR A 227 11.33 11.41 -5.62
N LEU A 228 11.34 10.26 -4.94
CA LEU A 228 10.55 9.97 -3.75
C LEU A 228 11.42 9.33 -2.67
N THR A 229 10.98 9.45 -1.42
CA THR A 229 11.52 8.64 -0.32
C THR A 229 11.08 7.18 -0.45
N THR A 230 11.85 6.23 0.11
CA THR A 230 11.52 4.80 0.08
C THR A 230 10.10 4.53 0.60
N ALA A 231 9.71 5.16 1.71
CA ALA A 231 8.36 5.01 2.25
C ALA A 231 7.25 5.45 1.26
N ASN A 232 7.49 6.51 0.47
CA ASN A 232 6.52 6.91 -0.57
C ASN A 232 6.55 5.93 -1.75
N ILE A 233 7.71 5.41 -2.14
CA ILE A 233 7.83 4.39 -3.18
C ILE A 233 6.99 3.16 -2.83
N ASP A 234 7.13 2.66 -1.61
CA ASP A 234 6.36 1.50 -1.12
C ASP A 234 4.86 1.82 -1.13
N ALA A 235 4.48 2.98 -0.57
CA ALA A 235 3.08 3.40 -0.51
C ALA A 235 2.42 3.57 -1.89
N PHE A 236 3.14 4.11 -2.89
CA PHE A 236 2.65 4.20 -4.27
C PHE A 236 2.59 2.82 -4.94
N THR A 237 3.54 1.94 -4.65
CA THR A 237 3.56 0.57 -5.20
C THR A 237 2.38 -0.24 -4.69
N ASP A 238 2.11 -0.17 -3.39
CA ASP A 238 0.96 -0.83 -2.77
C ASP A 238 -0.36 -0.26 -3.29
N TYR A 239 -0.42 1.06 -3.45
CA TYR A 239 -1.58 1.73 -4.03
C TYR A 239 -1.84 1.27 -5.49
N VAL A 240 -0.81 1.19 -6.34
CA VAL A 240 -0.96 0.70 -7.73
C VAL A 240 -1.44 -0.75 -7.75
N ARG A 241 -0.88 -1.61 -6.88
CA ARG A 241 -1.32 -3.00 -6.74
C ARG A 241 -2.78 -3.10 -6.33
N HIS A 242 -3.21 -2.24 -5.39
CA HIS A 242 -4.59 -2.15 -4.96
C HIS A 242 -5.53 -1.73 -6.09
N GLU A 243 -5.17 -0.69 -6.84
CA GLU A 243 -5.95 -0.23 -7.99
C GLU A 243 -6.07 -1.31 -9.07
N GLU A 244 -4.98 -2.00 -9.40
CA GLU A 244 -5.00 -3.13 -10.35
C GLU A 244 -5.93 -4.26 -9.89
N THR A 245 -5.97 -4.54 -8.59
CA THR A 245 -6.87 -5.54 -8.00
C THR A 245 -8.34 -5.13 -8.19
N ILE A 246 -8.68 -3.87 -7.91
CA ILE A 246 -10.02 -3.32 -8.14
C ILE A 246 -10.39 -3.42 -9.62
N ARG A 247 -9.52 -2.96 -10.51
CA ARG A 247 -9.78 -2.98 -11.96
C ARG A 247 -9.98 -4.40 -12.48
N SER A 248 -9.19 -5.34 -11.99
CA SER A 248 -9.29 -6.76 -12.37
C SER A 248 -10.60 -7.38 -11.85
N SER A 249 -11.02 -7.03 -10.63
CA SER A 249 -12.33 -7.43 -10.08
C SER A 249 -13.49 -6.90 -10.92
N ILE A 250 -13.44 -5.60 -11.29
CA ILE A 250 -14.45 -4.99 -12.16
C ILE A 250 -14.49 -5.68 -13.53
N ARG A 251 -13.32 -5.91 -14.15
CA ARG A 251 -13.24 -6.59 -15.46
C ARG A 251 -13.87 -7.97 -15.40
N ARG A 252 -13.48 -8.81 -14.43
CA ARG A 252 -14.04 -10.14 -14.24
C ARG A 252 -15.54 -10.11 -14.02
N HIS A 253 -16.03 -9.17 -13.21
CA HIS A 253 -17.46 -9.01 -12.95
C HIS A 253 -18.26 -8.64 -14.22
N LEU A 254 -17.69 -7.79 -15.07
CA LEU A 254 -18.28 -7.43 -16.36
C LEU A 254 -18.19 -8.58 -17.38
N GLU A 255 -17.08 -9.33 -17.39
CA GLU A 255 -16.88 -10.52 -18.23
C GLU A 255 -17.86 -11.65 -17.89
N ASP A 256 -18.25 -11.77 -16.61
CA ASP A 256 -19.33 -12.65 -16.13
C ASP A 256 -20.74 -12.20 -16.58
N GLY A 257 -20.86 -11.10 -17.34
CA GLY A 257 -22.14 -10.55 -17.80
C GLY A 257 -22.94 -9.82 -16.73
N LYS A 258 -22.37 -9.56 -15.55
CA LYS A 258 -23.05 -8.89 -14.43
C LYS A 258 -22.90 -7.36 -14.56
N THR A 259 -23.87 -6.61 -14.05
CA THR A 259 -23.80 -5.15 -14.11
C THR A 259 -22.97 -4.57 -12.97
N LEU A 260 -22.43 -3.35 -13.13
CA LEU A 260 -21.73 -2.67 -12.03
C LEU A 260 -22.62 -2.39 -10.80
N LYS A 261 -23.95 -2.42 -10.95
CA LYS A 261 -24.88 -2.30 -9.81
C LYS A 261 -24.83 -3.54 -8.92
N ASP A 262 -24.53 -4.69 -9.51
CA ASP A 262 -24.43 -5.98 -8.83
C ASP A 262 -23.01 -6.26 -8.33
N TRP A 263 -22.06 -5.37 -8.63
CA TRP A 263 -20.67 -5.51 -8.21
C TRP A 263 -20.55 -5.11 -6.74
N ARG A 264 -20.38 -6.08 -5.85
CA ARG A 264 -20.02 -5.82 -4.45
C ARG A 264 -18.61 -5.25 -4.38
N ARG A 265 -18.47 -4.06 -3.79
CA ARG A 265 -17.17 -3.39 -3.67
C ARG A 265 -16.36 -4.03 -2.54
N THR A 266 -15.28 -4.69 -2.92
CA THR A 266 -14.29 -5.28 -2.01
C THR A 266 -12.95 -4.58 -2.22
N TYR A 267 -12.41 -3.98 -1.17
CA TYR A 267 -11.13 -3.26 -1.19
C TYR A 267 -10.10 -4.02 -0.34
N PHE A 268 -8.96 -4.36 -0.92
CA PHE A 268 -7.81 -4.91 -0.20
C PHE A 268 -6.78 -3.82 0.07
N LEU A 269 -6.80 -3.19 1.23
CA LEU A 269 -5.82 -2.15 1.58
C LEU A 269 -4.78 -2.71 2.54
N ASP A 270 -3.51 -2.33 2.35
CA ASP A 270 -2.49 -2.52 3.37
C ASP A 270 -2.98 -1.95 4.72
N GLN A 271 -2.61 -2.56 5.84
CA GLN A 271 -3.07 -2.14 7.16
C GLN A 271 -2.78 -0.67 7.49
N LYS A 272 -1.73 -0.11 6.91
CA LYS A 272 -1.27 1.27 7.11
C LYS A 272 -2.12 2.28 6.32
N LEU A 273 -2.95 1.83 5.39
CA LEU A 273 -3.75 2.68 4.51
C LEU A 273 -5.24 2.63 4.87
N LYS A 274 -5.87 3.80 4.91
CA LYS A 274 -7.33 3.99 4.90
C LYS A 274 -7.75 4.46 3.50
N PRO A 275 -8.92 4.05 2.98
CA PRO A 275 -9.36 4.48 1.65
C PRO A 275 -9.46 6.00 1.55
N THR A 276 -10.10 6.62 2.55
CA THR A 276 -10.23 8.07 2.71
C THR A 276 -10.50 8.41 4.18
N ARG A 277 -10.68 9.70 4.51
CA ARG A 277 -11.09 10.13 5.86
C ARG A 277 -12.43 9.49 6.22
N SER A 278 -12.57 9.01 7.46
CA SER A 278 -13.78 8.32 7.93
C SER A 278 -15.08 9.10 7.71
N SER A 279 -15.03 10.44 7.72
CA SER A 279 -16.18 11.32 7.48
C SER A 279 -16.62 11.45 6.02
N VAL A 280 -15.86 10.90 5.07
CA VAL A 280 -16.15 10.94 3.62
C VAL A 280 -16.70 9.60 3.12
N ILE A 281 -16.56 8.54 3.91
CA ILE A 281 -17.08 7.22 3.58
C ILE A 281 -18.60 7.25 3.83
N LEU A 282 -19.37 7.42 2.74
CA LEU A 282 -20.84 7.47 2.75
C LEU A 282 -21.50 6.07 2.70
N LEU A 283 -20.69 5.02 2.53
CA LEU A 283 -21.12 3.62 2.46
C LEU A 283 -20.75 2.92 3.77
N GLU A 284 -21.62 2.06 4.29
CA GLU A 284 -21.29 1.30 5.48
C GLU A 284 -20.26 0.22 5.10
N MET A 285 -18.98 0.41 5.42
CA MET A 285 -17.91 -0.52 5.06
C MET A 285 -17.51 -1.37 6.27
N TYR A 286 -17.59 -2.70 6.16
CA TYR A 286 -17.05 -3.65 7.13
C TYR A 286 -15.53 -3.67 7.03
N GLN A 287 -14.84 -3.40 8.14
CA GLN A 287 -13.40 -3.51 8.27
C GLN A 287 -13.06 -4.82 8.99
N SER A 288 -12.23 -5.67 8.38
CA SER A 288 -11.78 -6.93 9.01
C SER A 288 -11.17 -6.65 10.39
N ARG A 289 -11.79 -7.20 11.45
CA ARG A 289 -11.28 -7.13 12.83
C ARG A 289 -10.33 -8.30 13.06
N GLY A 290 -9.03 -8.02 13.17
CA GLY A 290 -8.03 -8.97 13.62
C GLY A 290 -7.32 -8.44 14.86
N ARG A 291 -7.72 -8.86 16.07
CA ARG A 291 -6.98 -8.49 17.29
C ARG A 291 -5.79 -9.43 17.42
N GLY A 292 -4.59 -8.99 17.05
CA GLY A 292 -3.39 -9.85 17.03
C GLY A 292 -3.55 -11.04 16.08
N GLY A 293 -3.86 -10.77 14.81
CA GLY A 293 -3.88 -11.78 13.74
C GLY A 293 -5.14 -12.64 13.59
N TRP A 294 -5.96 -12.78 14.65
CA TRP A 294 -7.09 -13.72 14.68
C TRP A 294 -8.41 -13.19 14.09
N ILE A 295 -9.03 -14.01 13.23
CA ILE A 295 -10.38 -13.85 12.69
C ILE A 295 -11.19 -15.09 13.11
N ALA A 296 -12.32 -14.89 13.80
CA ALA A 296 -13.23 -15.95 14.23
C ALA A 296 -14.65 -15.39 14.34
N PRO A 297 -15.71 -16.21 14.13
CA PRO A 297 -17.08 -15.76 14.23
C PRO A 297 -17.48 -15.47 15.69
N ASP A 298 -18.27 -14.42 15.89
CA ASP A 298 -18.82 -14.06 17.19
C ASP A 298 -20.06 -14.91 17.55
N HIS A 299 -20.85 -15.31 16.54
CA HIS A 299 -22.16 -15.94 16.68
C HIS A 299 -22.33 -17.24 15.85
N PRO A 300 -21.48 -18.27 16.03
CA PRO A 300 -21.49 -19.48 15.21
C PRO A 300 -22.68 -20.43 15.47
N HIS A 301 -23.67 -20.06 16.29
CA HIS A 301 -24.57 -21.00 16.97
C HIS A 301 -26.09 -20.75 16.81
N ASP A 302 -26.51 -19.67 16.13
CA ASP A 302 -27.89 -19.16 16.19
C ASP A 302 -28.87 -19.72 15.13
N ASP A 303 -28.46 -20.74 14.37
CA ASP A 303 -29.30 -21.44 13.39
C ASP A 303 -28.97 -22.94 13.35
N SER A 304 -29.97 -23.81 13.49
CA SER A 304 -29.75 -25.26 13.64
C SER A 304 -29.38 -25.98 12.34
N GLU A 305 -29.89 -25.51 11.20
CA GLU A 305 -29.60 -26.12 9.90
C GLU A 305 -28.18 -25.73 9.46
N MET A 306 -27.87 -24.44 9.50
CA MET A 306 -26.52 -23.89 9.33
C MET A 306 -25.49 -24.57 10.26
N LEU A 307 -25.87 -24.81 11.52
CA LEU A 307 -25.00 -25.47 12.49
C LEU A 307 -24.74 -26.93 12.12
N ALA A 308 -25.75 -27.65 11.61
CA ALA A 308 -25.58 -29.01 11.11
C ALA A 308 -24.65 -29.06 9.89
N GLU A 309 -24.81 -28.12 8.95
CA GLU A 309 -23.92 -27.99 7.78
C GLU A 309 -22.48 -27.71 8.20
N ASN A 310 -22.26 -26.72 9.08
CA ASN A 310 -20.92 -26.39 9.57
C ASN A 310 -20.27 -27.56 10.34
N ARG A 311 -21.06 -28.38 11.03
CA ARG A 311 -20.56 -29.59 11.69
C ARG A 311 -20.06 -30.60 10.67
N GLU A 312 -20.77 -30.77 9.56
CA GLU A 312 -20.35 -31.70 8.53
C GLU A 312 -19.10 -31.18 7.81
N VAL A 313 -18.99 -29.88 7.53
CA VAL A 313 -17.73 -29.28 7.01
C VAL A 313 -16.55 -29.60 7.93
N ALA A 314 -16.71 -29.44 9.24
CA ALA A 314 -15.66 -29.81 10.20
C ALA A 314 -15.34 -31.31 10.19
N ASN A 315 -16.35 -32.18 10.08
CA ASN A 315 -16.13 -33.62 9.97
C ASN A 315 -15.41 -34.00 8.67
N GLU A 316 -15.77 -33.38 7.55
CA GLU A 316 -15.12 -33.57 6.24
C GLU A 316 -13.64 -33.22 6.31
N ILE A 317 -13.28 -32.08 6.91
CA ILE A 317 -11.89 -31.66 7.09
C ILE A 317 -11.12 -32.71 7.93
N LEU A 318 -11.69 -33.12 9.07
CA LEU A 318 -11.04 -34.08 9.97
C LEU A 318 -10.87 -35.48 9.35
N ARG A 319 -11.71 -35.88 8.41
CA ARG A 319 -11.59 -37.15 7.68
C ARG A 319 -10.66 -37.06 6.46
N LYS A 320 -10.62 -35.90 5.81
CA LYS A 320 -9.92 -35.72 4.52
C LYS A 320 -8.41 -35.61 4.71
N PHE A 321 -7.98 -34.90 5.74
CA PHE A 321 -6.55 -34.62 5.95
C PHE A 321 -5.93 -35.61 6.90
N ASP A 322 -4.65 -35.90 6.67
CA ASP A 322 -3.84 -36.67 7.59
C ASP A 322 -3.49 -35.79 8.79
N LEU A 323 -3.90 -36.23 9.98
CA LEU A 323 -3.89 -35.44 11.20
C LEU A 323 -3.38 -36.30 12.35
N GLU A 324 -2.40 -35.76 13.07
CA GLU A 324 -1.73 -36.46 14.17
C GLU A 324 -1.98 -35.78 15.50
N ARG A 325 -1.73 -36.48 16.61
CA ARG A 325 -1.77 -35.87 17.94
C ARG A 325 -0.51 -35.06 18.18
N TYR A 326 -0.67 -33.77 18.49
CA TYR A 326 0.42 -32.86 18.82
C TYR A 326 0.40 -32.46 20.29
N ALA A 327 1.55 -32.54 20.96
CA ALA A 327 1.72 -32.10 22.34
C ALA A 327 3.19 -31.78 22.61
N GLU A 328 3.44 -30.81 23.50
CA GLU A 328 4.79 -30.50 23.97
C GLU A 328 5.05 -31.03 25.39
N SER A 329 6.32 -31.03 25.78
CA SER A 329 6.74 -31.44 27.12
C SER A 329 6.02 -30.66 28.21
N GLY A 330 5.42 -31.39 29.15
CA GLY A 330 4.68 -30.85 30.30
C GLY A 330 3.17 -30.71 30.08
N TRP A 331 2.67 -30.81 28.84
CA TRP A 331 1.24 -30.70 28.56
C TRP A 331 0.49 -31.95 29.05
N ASN A 332 -0.72 -31.75 29.56
CA ASN A 332 -1.61 -32.86 29.93
C ASN A 332 -2.54 -33.26 28.77
N ASP A 333 -3.29 -34.35 28.93
CA ASP A 333 -4.18 -34.88 27.89
C ASP A 333 -5.30 -33.91 27.46
N LYS A 334 -5.70 -32.97 28.32
CA LYS A 334 -6.67 -31.92 27.98
C LYS A 334 -6.05 -30.74 27.22
N GLN A 335 -4.73 -30.70 27.09
CA GLN A 335 -3.96 -29.64 26.43
C GLN A 335 -3.28 -30.12 25.15
N ALA A 336 -3.01 -31.42 25.04
CA ALA A 336 -2.64 -32.04 23.78
C ALA A 336 -3.70 -31.72 22.72
N VAL A 337 -3.23 -31.44 21.51
CA VAL A 337 -4.05 -31.20 20.32
C VAL A 337 -4.30 -32.55 19.65
N PRO A 338 -5.53 -33.06 19.64
CA PRO A 338 -5.84 -34.39 19.11
C PRO A 338 -5.59 -34.56 17.62
N ALA A 339 -5.73 -33.48 16.85
CA ALA A 339 -5.63 -33.51 15.39
C ALA A 339 -4.82 -32.30 14.92
N PHE A 340 -3.65 -32.53 14.34
CA PHE A 340 -2.72 -31.48 13.93
C PHE A 340 -2.03 -31.86 12.62
N SER A 341 -1.76 -30.84 11.79
CA SER A 341 -0.85 -30.93 10.65
C SER A 341 -0.36 -29.54 10.29
N ASP A 342 0.91 -29.40 9.90
CA ASP A 342 1.54 -28.18 9.39
C ASP A 342 1.81 -28.22 7.88
N THR A 343 1.38 -29.28 7.20
CA THR A 343 1.68 -29.54 5.78
C THR A 343 0.44 -29.47 4.89
N ILE A 344 -0.73 -29.12 5.43
CA ILE A 344 -1.95 -29.01 4.63
C ILE A 344 -1.80 -27.87 3.62
N ARG A 345 -1.94 -28.19 2.33
CA ARG A 345 -2.01 -27.16 1.28
C ARG A 345 -3.26 -26.32 1.47
N LEU A 346 -3.09 -25.00 1.49
CA LEU A 346 -4.19 -24.07 1.66
C LEU A 346 -5.25 -24.23 0.54
N ALA A 347 -4.80 -24.56 -0.68
CA ALA A 347 -5.66 -24.84 -1.82
C ALA A 347 -6.65 -26.00 -1.61
N ASP A 348 -6.25 -27.02 -0.84
CA ASP A 348 -7.09 -28.18 -0.59
C ASP A 348 -8.10 -27.95 0.55
N LEU A 349 -7.78 -26.99 1.44
CA LEU A 349 -8.56 -26.63 2.61
C LEU A 349 -9.56 -25.50 2.32
N LEU A 350 -9.19 -24.53 1.47
CA LEU A 350 -10.00 -23.35 1.16
C LEU A 350 -11.43 -23.67 0.68
N PRO A 351 -11.66 -24.67 -0.20
CA PRO A 351 -13.01 -25.04 -0.62
C PRO A 351 -13.91 -25.47 0.54
N HIS A 352 -13.35 -26.06 1.60
CA HIS A 352 -14.09 -26.46 2.79
C HIS A 352 -14.42 -25.27 3.67
N ILE A 353 -13.45 -24.38 3.90
CA ILE A 353 -13.67 -23.15 4.65
C ILE A 353 -14.78 -22.32 3.98
N GLY A 354 -14.82 -22.21 2.66
CA GLY A 354 -15.87 -21.49 1.92
C GLY A 354 -17.28 -22.09 2.00
N LYS A 355 -17.42 -23.35 2.47
CA LYS A 355 -18.74 -23.96 2.74
C LYS A 355 -19.35 -23.46 4.04
N LEU A 356 -18.56 -22.84 4.93
CA LEU A 356 -19.08 -22.36 6.21
C LEU A 356 -20.19 -21.31 5.99
N ARG A 357 -21.20 -21.38 6.84
CA ARG A 357 -22.35 -20.49 6.82
C ARG A 357 -22.51 -19.81 8.16
N TYR A 358 -22.91 -18.54 8.13
CA TYR A 358 -23.22 -17.78 9.32
C TYR A 358 -24.57 -17.08 9.16
N LYS A 359 -25.36 -17.05 10.22
CA LYS A 359 -26.66 -16.36 10.22
C LYS A 359 -26.49 -14.84 10.26
N TRP A 360 -25.52 -14.37 11.05
CA TRP A 360 -25.36 -12.96 11.33
C TRP A 360 -24.59 -12.24 10.22
N PRO A 361 -25.03 -11.04 9.81
CA PRO A 361 -24.36 -10.28 8.76
C PRO A 361 -22.88 -10.04 9.06
N ASP A 362 -22.54 -9.63 10.28
CA ASP A 362 -21.15 -9.36 10.66
C ASP A 362 -20.26 -10.60 10.48
N ASP A 363 -20.67 -11.77 10.96
CA ASP A 363 -19.95 -13.05 10.78
C ASP A 363 -19.81 -13.42 9.29
N ASN A 364 -20.85 -13.22 8.48
CA ASN A 364 -20.78 -13.42 7.02
C ASN A 364 -19.78 -12.47 6.34
N PHE A 365 -19.72 -11.20 6.77
CA PHE A 365 -18.73 -10.25 6.27
C PHE A 365 -17.31 -10.61 6.71
N GLN A 366 -17.11 -11.07 7.96
CA GLN A 366 -15.79 -11.54 8.40
C GLN A 366 -15.36 -12.77 7.59
N HIS A 367 -16.27 -13.72 7.38
CA HIS A 367 -16.02 -14.90 6.59
C HIS A 367 -15.70 -14.57 5.13
N SER A 368 -16.45 -13.67 4.52
CA SER A 368 -16.17 -13.20 3.15
C SER A 368 -14.80 -12.51 3.07
N SER A 369 -14.45 -11.70 4.08
CA SER A 369 -13.12 -11.06 4.18
C SER A 369 -12.00 -12.09 4.27
N LEU A 370 -12.19 -13.10 5.12
CA LEU A 370 -11.26 -14.21 5.28
C LEU A 370 -11.05 -14.94 3.96
N MET A 371 -12.13 -15.31 3.26
CA MET A 371 -12.04 -16.02 1.98
C MET A 371 -11.30 -15.21 0.92
N LEU A 372 -11.51 -13.90 0.90
CA LEU A 372 -10.80 -12.97 0.02
C LEU A 372 -9.29 -12.92 0.35
N MET A 373 -8.92 -12.84 1.64
CA MET A 373 -7.51 -12.86 2.06
C MET A 373 -6.82 -14.16 1.69
N LEU A 374 -7.44 -15.31 2.00
CA LEU A 374 -6.89 -16.63 1.68
C LEU A 374 -6.80 -16.85 0.17
N GLY A 375 -7.82 -16.43 -0.60
CA GLY A 375 -7.81 -16.54 -2.05
C GLY A 375 -6.72 -15.70 -2.72
N ARG A 376 -6.40 -14.53 -2.16
CA ARG A 376 -5.27 -13.72 -2.62
C ARG A 376 -3.93 -14.36 -2.29
N LEU A 377 -3.75 -14.82 -1.05
CA LEU A 377 -2.54 -15.55 -0.65
C LEU A 377 -2.27 -16.72 -1.59
N MET A 378 -3.30 -17.50 -1.93
CA MET A 378 -3.18 -18.60 -2.89
C MET A 378 -2.85 -18.16 -4.32
N ASN A 379 -3.27 -16.97 -4.75
CA ASN A 379 -2.94 -16.47 -6.08
C ASN A 379 -1.46 -16.03 -6.16
N ASP A 380 -0.95 -15.47 -5.06
CA ASP A 380 0.44 -15.02 -4.97
C ASP A 380 1.39 -16.21 -4.69
N GLU A 381 0.94 -17.18 -3.89
CA GLU A 381 1.66 -18.40 -3.50
C GLU A 381 0.78 -19.66 -3.64
N PRO A 382 0.67 -20.25 -4.86
CA PRO A 382 -0.21 -21.40 -5.12
C PRO A 382 0.10 -22.67 -4.33
N ASP A 383 1.33 -22.80 -3.86
CA ASP A 383 1.82 -23.94 -3.08
C ASP A 383 1.85 -23.68 -1.57
N ALA A 384 1.28 -22.56 -1.11
CA ALA A 384 1.23 -22.22 0.32
C ALA A 384 0.57 -23.33 1.16
N THR A 385 1.21 -23.67 2.27
CA THR A 385 0.69 -24.59 3.29
C THR A 385 0.13 -23.81 4.48
N CYS A 386 -0.51 -24.51 5.40
CA CYS A 386 -1.05 -23.93 6.63
C CYS A 386 -0.92 -24.90 7.81
N SER A 387 -0.82 -24.34 9.01
CA SER A 387 -0.91 -25.11 10.24
C SER A 387 -2.36 -25.25 10.68
N PHE A 388 -2.84 -26.48 10.81
CA PHE A 388 -4.17 -26.82 11.26
C PHE A 388 -4.13 -27.46 12.65
N TYR A 389 -4.94 -26.95 13.57
CA TYR A 389 -5.10 -27.48 14.93
C TYR A 389 -6.59 -27.78 15.20
N GLY A 390 -6.95 -29.04 15.36
CA GLY A 390 -8.26 -29.50 15.81
C GLY A 390 -8.23 -29.85 17.31
N PHE A 391 -8.76 -28.96 18.16
CA PHE A 391 -8.62 -29.06 19.62
C PHE A 391 -9.66 -29.94 20.31
N SER A 392 -10.92 -29.83 19.91
CA SER A 392 -12.04 -30.39 20.67
C SER A 392 -13.16 -30.82 19.77
N GLY A 393 -13.88 -31.87 20.19
CA GLY A 393 -15.13 -32.35 19.61
C GLY A 393 -15.40 -33.82 19.92
N PRO A 394 -16.43 -34.42 19.30
CA PRO A 394 -16.82 -35.81 19.57
C PRO A 394 -15.68 -36.83 19.37
N TRP A 395 -14.68 -36.51 18.54
CA TRP A 395 -13.53 -37.36 18.27
C TRP A 395 -12.40 -37.24 19.31
N SER A 396 -12.35 -36.14 20.07
CA SER A 396 -11.17 -35.81 20.87
C SER A 396 -11.19 -36.39 22.28
N GLY A 397 -12.37 -36.77 22.79
CA GLY A 397 -12.55 -37.09 24.21
C GLY A 397 -12.31 -35.90 25.16
N VAL A 398 -12.18 -34.68 24.61
CA VAL A 398 -11.96 -33.44 25.38
C VAL A 398 -13.29 -32.70 25.49
N ASP A 399 -13.88 -32.70 26.69
CA ASP A 399 -15.05 -31.89 27.00
C ASP A 399 -14.68 -30.40 27.02
N ALA A 400 -15.08 -29.69 25.97
CA ALA A 400 -14.79 -28.28 25.80
C ALA A 400 -16.07 -27.45 25.97
N ILE A 401 -16.29 -26.91 27.16
CA ILE A 401 -17.43 -26.02 27.45
C ILE A 401 -16.96 -24.57 27.37
N ARG A 402 -17.78 -23.70 26.76
CA ARG A 402 -17.62 -22.24 26.78
C ARG A 402 -18.94 -21.57 27.16
N SER A 403 -18.85 -20.38 27.74
CA SER A 403 -20.03 -19.60 28.11
C SER A 403 -20.29 -18.50 27.10
N LEU A 404 -21.57 -18.29 26.80
CA LEU A 404 -22.04 -17.09 26.11
C LEU A 404 -22.12 -15.91 27.09
N ASN A 405 -21.91 -14.70 26.58
CA ASN A 405 -22.12 -13.47 27.35
C ASN A 405 -23.61 -13.06 27.36
N GLU A 406 -23.92 -11.90 27.96
CA GLU A 406 -25.28 -11.36 28.07
C GLU A 406 -25.67 -10.45 26.90
N ASP A 407 -24.82 -10.29 25.89
CA ASP A 407 -25.08 -9.43 24.74
C ASP A 407 -26.30 -9.92 23.94
N ARG A 408 -26.87 -9.02 23.13
CA ARG A 408 -27.92 -9.38 22.17
C ARG A 408 -27.53 -8.93 20.76
N PRO A 409 -27.19 -9.86 19.86
CA PRO A 409 -27.05 -11.31 20.07
C PRO A 409 -25.89 -11.71 21.00
N ALA A 410 -26.02 -12.87 21.64
CA ALA A 410 -25.03 -13.38 22.59
C ALA A 410 -23.77 -13.88 21.85
N LYS A 411 -22.60 -13.64 22.44
CA LYS A 411 -21.28 -13.98 21.89
C LYS A 411 -20.54 -14.96 22.78
N ILE A 412 -19.61 -15.71 22.20
CA ILE A 412 -18.69 -16.54 22.98
C ILE A 412 -17.79 -15.63 23.82
N LYS A 413 -17.84 -15.77 25.16
CA LYS A 413 -17.11 -14.88 26.08
C LYS A 413 -15.58 -15.01 25.97
N ASN A 414 -15.08 -16.24 25.94
CA ASN A 414 -13.66 -16.56 25.81
C ASN A 414 -13.51 -17.72 24.83
N LEU A 415 -13.08 -17.46 23.60
CA LEU A 415 -12.93 -18.51 22.60
C LEU A 415 -11.80 -19.48 22.98
N PHE A 416 -10.59 -18.95 23.14
CA PHE A 416 -9.38 -19.75 23.35
C PHE A 416 -9.19 -20.20 24.80
N GLN A 417 -8.69 -21.42 24.99
CA GLN A 417 -8.20 -21.87 26.29
C GLN A 417 -6.98 -21.04 26.71
N GLY A 418 -6.99 -20.56 27.96
CA GLY A 418 -5.89 -19.78 28.52
C GLY A 418 -4.61 -20.60 28.76
N SER A 419 -3.51 -19.90 29.05
CA SER A 419 -2.24 -20.51 29.40
C SER A 419 -2.30 -21.23 30.75
N ASN A 420 -1.38 -22.16 30.96
CA ASN A 420 -1.19 -22.85 32.23
C ASN A 420 0.31 -23.05 32.49
N ALA A 421 0.86 -22.25 33.39
CA ALA A 421 2.28 -22.27 33.74
C ALA A 421 2.74 -23.62 34.34
N ARG A 422 1.85 -24.35 35.05
CA ARG A 422 2.22 -25.63 35.69
C ARG A 422 2.50 -26.74 34.69
N THR A 423 1.87 -26.67 33.53
CA THR A 423 2.00 -27.65 32.45
C THR A 423 2.77 -27.08 31.27
N ASN A 424 3.41 -25.91 31.43
CA ASN A 424 4.04 -25.17 30.35
C ASN A 424 3.15 -24.96 29.11
N TYR A 425 1.84 -24.88 29.29
CA TYR A 425 0.91 -24.72 28.19
C TYR A 425 0.76 -23.22 27.87
N PRO A 426 1.11 -22.77 26.66
CA PRO A 426 1.12 -21.35 26.32
C PRO A 426 -0.29 -20.77 26.11
N GLY A 427 -1.31 -21.64 26.04
CA GLY A 427 -2.69 -21.27 25.72
C GLY A 427 -2.98 -21.43 24.23
N ALA A 428 -4.21 -21.79 23.88
CA ALA A 428 -4.58 -22.10 22.50
C ALA A 428 -4.34 -20.91 21.56
N ARG A 429 -4.52 -19.67 22.04
CA ARG A 429 -4.28 -18.46 21.24
C ARG A 429 -2.82 -18.29 20.79
N ALA A 430 -1.87 -18.86 21.53
CA ALA A 430 -0.44 -18.76 21.23
C ALA A 430 0.06 -19.89 20.32
N LEU A 431 -0.76 -20.89 20.02
CA LEU A 431 -0.44 -21.96 19.08
C LEU A 431 -0.70 -21.45 17.66
N ILE A 432 0.32 -20.81 17.10
CA ILE A 432 0.36 -20.20 15.76
C ILE A 432 1.69 -20.50 15.07
N SER A 433 1.65 -20.66 13.75
CA SER A 433 2.83 -20.52 12.90
C SER A 433 3.22 -19.05 12.79
N GLN A 434 4.52 -18.79 12.76
CA GLN A 434 5.09 -17.45 12.53
C GLN A 434 5.23 -17.13 11.04
N THR A 435 5.23 -18.16 10.19
CA THR A 435 5.42 -18.08 8.74
C THR A 435 4.10 -18.25 7.99
N ASP A 436 3.28 -19.20 8.43
CA ASP A 436 2.11 -19.65 7.66
C ASP A 436 0.80 -19.27 8.34
N VAL A 437 -0.28 -19.28 7.55
CA VAL A 437 -1.63 -19.15 8.09
C VAL A 437 -1.90 -20.30 9.06
N THR A 438 -2.48 -19.98 10.22
CA THR A 438 -2.89 -20.98 11.20
C THR A 438 -4.40 -21.07 11.27
N LEU A 439 -4.95 -22.27 11.17
CA LEU A 439 -6.37 -22.56 11.35
C LEU A 439 -6.56 -23.39 12.61
N GLN A 440 -7.49 -22.97 13.45
CA GLN A 440 -7.92 -23.73 14.61
C GLN A 440 -9.39 -24.11 14.48
N LEU A 441 -9.66 -25.41 14.54
CA LEU A 441 -11.00 -25.95 14.69
C LEU A 441 -11.25 -26.26 16.17
N HIS A 442 -12.32 -25.67 16.71
CA HIS A 442 -12.84 -25.98 18.03
C HIS A 442 -14.27 -26.48 17.91
N ARG A 443 -14.67 -27.47 18.72
CA ARG A 443 -16.08 -27.87 18.86
C ARG A 443 -16.49 -27.74 20.31
N TYR A 444 -17.28 -26.71 20.58
CA TYR A 444 -17.64 -26.34 21.93
C TYR A 444 -19.07 -26.70 22.27
N ASP A 445 -19.28 -27.10 23.52
CA ASP A 445 -20.58 -27.01 24.16
C ASP A 445 -20.75 -25.58 24.69
N LEU A 446 -21.64 -24.80 24.08
CA LEU A 446 -21.90 -23.41 24.45
C LEU A 446 -23.02 -23.33 25.48
N GLN A 447 -22.68 -22.96 26.71
CA GLN A 447 -23.64 -22.74 27.79
C GLN A 447 -24.11 -21.28 27.79
N THR A 448 -25.42 -21.07 27.86
CA THR A 448 -26.00 -19.73 28.02
C THR A 448 -25.59 -19.11 29.34
N HIS A 449 -25.58 -17.76 29.42
CA HIS A 449 -25.16 -17.06 30.64
C HIS A 449 -25.94 -17.50 31.89
N ASP A 450 -27.26 -17.74 31.73
CA ASP A 450 -28.15 -18.22 32.80
C ASP A 450 -28.00 -19.72 33.12
N LYS A 451 -27.12 -20.43 32.39
CA LYS A 451 -26.85 -21.86 32.48
C LYS A 451 -28.06 -22.77 32.22
N LYS A 452 -29.18 -22.24 31.73
CA LYS A 452 -30.41 -23.03 31.50
C LYS A 452 -30.36 -23.83 30.20
N ARG A 453 -29.54 -23.43 29.23
CA ARG A 453 -29.42 -24.08 27.94
C ARG A 453 -27.96 -24.31 27.57
N THR A 454 -27.69 -25.46 26.96
CA THR A 454 -26.39 -25.78 26.37
C THR A 454 -26.60 -26.16 24.91
N LEU A 455 -25.96 -25.43 24.01
CA LEU A 455 -25.87 -25.76 22.60
C LEU A 455 -24.68 -26.68 22.42
N LYS A 456 -24.94 -27.93 22.04
CA LYS A 456 -23.91 -28.96 21.96
C LYS A 456 -23.11 -28.84 20.66
N ASP A 457 -21.83 -29.19 20.74
CA ASP A 457 -21.01 -29.52 19.58
C ASP A 457 -21.00 -28.42 18.49
N VAL A 458 -20.72 -27.18 18.88
CA VAL A 458 -20.70 -26.01 18.00
C VAL A 458 -19.31 -25.85 17.38
N PRO A 459 -19.15 -26.04 16.05
CA PRO A 459 -17.90 -25.79 15.35
C PRO A 459 -17.57 -24.30 15.30
N VAL A 460 -16.33 -23.98 15.67
CA VAL A 460 -15.76 -22.64 15.57
C VAL A 460 -14.41 -22.74 14.88
N PHE A 461 -14.33 -22.14 13.69
CA PHE A 461 -13.08 -21.97 12.96
C PHE A 461 -12.50 -20.60 13.29
N ALA A 462 -11.29 -20.60 13.86
CA ALA A 462 -10.50 -19.40 14.08
C ALA A 462 -9.27 -19.44 13.18
N ILE A 463 -9.03 -18.39 12.41
CA ILE A 463 -7.91 -18.31 11.48
C ILE A 463 -7.00 -17.16 11.91
N HIS A 464 -5.70 -17.42 12.00
CA HIS A 464 -4.67 -16.45 12.30
C HIS A 464 -3.79 -16.21 11.08
N PHE A 465 -3.57 -14.93 10.77
CA PHE A 465 -2.57 -14.51 9.80
C PHE A 465 -1.35 -13.94 10.53
N PRO A 466 -0.13 -14.44 10.25
CA PRO A 466 1.11 -13.79 10.65
C PRO A 466 1.17 -12.33 10.21
N ASP A 467 1.90 -11.49 10.94
CA ASP A 467 1.97 -10.03 10.72
C ASP A 467 2.36 -9.64 9.29
N HIS A 468 3.18 -10.45 8.62
CA HIS A 468 3.62 -10.20 7.24
C HIS A 468 2.60 -10.63 6.18
N LEU A 469 1.58 -11.43 6.53
CA LEU A 469 0.52 -11.89 5.62
C LEU A 469 -0.82 -11.16 5.83
N ILE A 470 -0.98 -10.42 6.92
CA ILE A 470 -2.27 -9.82 7.29
C ILE A 470 -2.52 -8.47 6.61
N GLU A 471 -3.40 -8.44 5.62
CA GLU A 471 -3.92 -7.21 5.00
C GLU A 471 -5.27 -6.77 5.60
N ARG A 472 -5.67 -5.49 5.45
CA ARG A 472 -7.02 -5.01 5.84
C ARG A 472 -7.97 -5.11 4.67
N VAL A 473 -8.99 -5.94 4.80
CA VAL A 473 -10.07 -6.00 3.81
C VAL A 473 -11.21 -5.08 4.24
N TRP A 474 -11.66 -4.25 3.31
CA TRP A 474 -12.90 -3.50 3.46
C TRP A 474 -13.95 -4.04 2.51
N ILE A 475 -15.12 -4.36 3.03
CA ILE A 475 -16.25 -4.87 2.26
C ILE A 475 -17.42 -3.89 2.43
N GLU A 476 -18.01 -3.45 1.33
CA GLU A 476 -19.28 -2.71 1.37
C GLU A 476 -20.40 -3.61 1.92
N ARG A 477 -21.10 -3.14 2.97
CA ARG A 477 -22.22 -3.85 3.58
C ARG A 477 -23.44 -3.93 2.67
#